data_AF-A0A925Y844-F1
#
_entry.id   AF-A0A925Y844-F1
#
_cell.length_a   1.000
_cell.length_b   1.000
_cell.length_c   1.000
_cell.angle_alpha   90.00
_cell.angle_beta   90.00
_cell.angle_gamma   90.00
#
_symmetry.space_group_name_H-M   'P 1'
#
loop_
_entity.id
_entity.type
_entity.pdbx_description
1 polymer ?
#
loop_
_entity_poly.entity_id
_entity_poly.type
_entity_poly.pdbx_seq_one_letter_code
_entity_poly.pdbx_strand_id
1 'polypeptide(L)'
;LVMMVNEPSSAKQPFAWSAAVLDGYLWFSLKNPEDFPATLLWISNGGRSAAPWNSQHIGRISIEEVCSSFCHGVERSRRDHLTVDGIPTIRHFSRDEIVSLRMIHSVALVPDDFGAVIRIIPHDEGFVAIHGDSAKSIIVPVNWKYVI
;
A
#
# COMPACT_ATOMS: atom_id res chain seq x y z
N LEU A 1 8.91 9.43 8.03
CA LEU A 1 7.62 8.70 7.97
C LEU A 1 6.66 9.60 7.20
N VAL A 2 5.97 9.05 6.20
CA VAL A 2 5.10 9.78 5.28
C VAL A 2 3.84 8.94 5.07
N MET A 3 2.67 9.58 5.08
CA MET A 3 1.40 8.96 4.70
C MET A 3 0.96 9.56 3.37
N MET A 4 0.69 8.70 2.38
CA MET A 4 0.25 9.09 1.04
C MET A 4 -1.19 8.63 0.84
N VAL A 5 -2.05 9.53 0.39
CA VAL A 5 -3.46 9.24 0.13
C VAL A 5 -3.59 8.63 -1.25
N ASN A 6 -4.34 7.54 -1.37
CA ASN A 6 -4.60 6.89 -2.65
C ASN A 6 -5.66 7.69 -3.44
N GLU A 7 -5.52 7.70 -4.76
CA GLU A 7 -6.61 8.17 -5.62
C GLU A 7 -7.83 7.22 -5.49
N PRO A 8 -9.06 7.74 -5.62
CA PRO A 8 -10.25 6.91 -5.68
C PRO A 8 -10.19 5.90 -6.83
N SER A 9 -10.85 4.75 -6.67
CA SER A 9 -10.94 3.76 -7.73
C SER A 9 -11.68 4.32 -8.95
N SER A 10 -11.25 3.91 -10.14
CA SER A 10 -11.94 4.18 -11.40
C SER A 10 -12.03 2.93 -12.26
N ALA A 11 -12.82 2.95 -13.33
CA ALA A 11 -12.89 1.83 -14.27
C ALA A 11 -11.51 1.47 -14.90
N LYS A 12 -10.59 2.44 -14.98
CA LYS A 12 -9.23 2.25 -15.51
C LYS A 12 -8.21 1.83 -14.43
N GLN A 13 -8.46 2.19 -13.18
CA GLN A 13 -7.62 1.88 -12.02
C GLN A 13 -8.55 1.44 -10.86
N PRO A 14 -9.04 0.19 -10.88
CA PRO A 14 -10.09 -0.26 -9.95
C PRO A 14 -9.56 -0.56 -8.54
N PHE A 15 -8.24 -0.65 -8.37
CA PHE A 15 -7.55 -0.87 -7.10
C PHE A 15 -6.42 0.14 -6.92
N ALA A 16 -6.02 0.37 -5.68
CA ALA A 16 -4.78 1.06 -5.35
C ALA A 16 -3.63 0.06 -5.16
N TRP A 17 -2.40 0.54 -5.26
CA TRP A 17 -1.22 -0.31 -5.17
C TRP A 17 -0.05 0.39 -4.48
N SER A 18 0.89 -0.40 -3.98
CA SER A 18 2.20 0.06 -3.53
C SER A 18 3.23 -0.97 -3.93
N ALA A 19 4.46 -0.54 -4.20
CA ALA A 19 5.47 -1.40 -4.80
C ALA A 19 6.88 -1.03 -4.36
N ALA A 20 7.76 -2.02 -4.32
CA ALA A 20 9.18 -1.85 -4.07
C ALA A 20 9.97 -2.83 -4.94
N VAL A 21 11.00 -2.32 -5.62
CA VAL A 21 11.95 -3.12 -6.40
C VAL A 21 13.25 -3.21 -5.62
N LEU A 22 13.76 -4.43 -5.43
CA LEU A 22 15.02 -4.70 -4.76
C LEU A 22 15.65 -5.97 -5.35
N ASP A 23 16.92 -5.89 -5.74
CA ASP A 23 17.75 -7.02 -6.16
C ASP A 23 17.11 -7.94 -7.22
N GLY A 24 16.49 -7.35 -8.25
CA GLY A 24 15.83 -8.10 -9.33
C GLY A 24 14.45 -8.65 -8.99
N TYR A 25 13.94 -8.34 -7.80
CA TYR A 25 12.58 -8.67 -7.38
C TYR A 25 11.72 -7.42 -7.24
N LEU A 26 10.46 -7.57 -7.59
CA LEU A 26 9.40 -6.63 -7.31
C LEU A 26 8.48 -7.23 -6.26
N TRP A 27 8.32 -6.56 -5.12
CA TRP A 27 7.18 -6.75 -4.24
C TRP A 27 6.11 -5.72 -4.57
N PHE A 28 4.84 -6.13 -4.55
CA PHE A 28 3.72 -5.20 -4.63
C PHE A 28 2.52 -5.64 -3.80
N SER A 29 1.72 -4.65 -3.37
CA SER A 29 0.43 -4.81 -2.74
C SER A 29 -0.70 -4.29 -3.65
N LEU A 30 -1.85 -4.97 -3.66
CA LEU A 30 -3.10 -4.48 -4.24
C LEU A 30 -4.16 -4.37 -3.16
N LYS A 31 -4.98 -3.32 -3.19
CA LYS A 31 -6.01 -3.03 -2.18
C LYS A 31 -7.18 -2.24 -2.75
N ASN A 32 -8.34 -2.31 -2.08
CA ASN A 32 -9.42 -1.36 -2.31
C ASN A 32 -9.04 0.00 -1.66
N PRO A 33 -8.96 1.13 -2.39
CA PRO A 33 -8.70 2.43 -1.80
C PRO A 33 -9.80 2.91 -0.84
N GLU A 34 -11.03 2.40 -0.93
CA GLU A 34 -12.08 2.69 0.04
C GLU A 34 -11.80 2.01 1.39
N ASP A 35 -11.21 0.81 1.35
CA ASP A 35 -10.84 0.09 2.56
C ASP A 35 -9.54 0.59 3.18
N PHE A 36 -8.59 0.95 2.33
CA PHE A 36 -7.25 1.42 2.67
C PHE A 36 -6.97 2.77 1.95
N PRO A 37 -7.50 3.88 2.48
CA PRO A 37 -7.41 5.20 1.86
C PRO A 37 -5.99 5.75 1.73
N ALA A 38 -5.04 5.22 2.50
CA ALA A 38 -3.66 5.70 2.46
C ALA A 38 -2.63 4.57 2.59
N THR A 39 -1.40 4.85 2.12
CA THR A 39 -0.20 4.05 2.38
C THR A 39 0.71 4.82 3.33
N LEU A 40 1.13 4.19 4.42
CA LEU A 40 2.14 4.69 5.35
C LEU A 40 3.52 4.12 4.98
N LEU A 41 4.48 5.01 4.79
CA LEU A 41 5.88 4.71 4.51
C LEU A 41 6.76 5.16 5.67
N TRP A 42 7.61 4.25 6.16
CA TRP A 42 8.67 4.63 7.09
C TRP A 42 9.93 3.80 6.90
N ILE A 43 11.05 4.42 7.27
CA ILE A 43 12.38 3.80 7.22
C ILE A 43 12.90 3.72 8.65
N SER A 44 13.47 2.57 9.00
CA SER A 44 14.24 2.39 10.22
C SER A 44 15.72 2.38 9.92
N ASN A 45 16.44 3.24 10.65
CA ASN A 45 17.89 3.33 10.54
C ASN A 45 18.55 3.48 11.92
N GLY A 46 18.18 2.61 12.87
CA GLY A 46 18.83 2.54 14.18
C GLY A 46 18.49 3.66 15.19
N GLY A 47 17.57 4.56 14.85
CA GLY A 47 17.23 5.70 15.71
C GLY A 47 16.49 5.37 17.01
N ARG A 48 16.08 4.11 17.23
CA ARG A 48 15.40 3.66 18.47
C ARG A 48 16.39 2.92 19.37
N SER A 49 17.00 3.64 20.30
CA SER A 49 18.02 3.10 21.22
C SER A 49 17.47 2.32 22.41
N ALA A 50 16.22 2.57 22.80
CA ALA A 50 15.57 1.83 23.89
C ALA A 50 15.32 0.37 23.51
N ALA A 51 15.31 -0.51 24.51
CA ALA A 51 14.88 -1.90 24.34
C ALA A 51 13.40 -1.98 23.87
N PRO A 52 13.02 -2.98 23.05
CA PRO A 52 13.85 -4.07 22.54
C PRO A 52 14.65 -3.72 21.26
N TRP A 53 14.50 -2.51 20.72
CA TRP A 53 15.12 -2.16 19.43
C TRP A 53 16.64 -2.02 19.51
N ASN A 54 17.18 -1.48 20.60
CA ASN A 54 18.63 -1.37 20.86
C ASN A 54 19.44 -0.83 19.67
N SER A 55 18.88 0.08 18.88
CA SER A 55 19.45 0.61 17.64
C SER A 55 19.80 -0.44 16.56
N GLN A 56 19.29 -1.67 16.67
CA GLN A 56 19.61 -2.78 15.76
C GLN A 56 18.74 -2.81 14.49
N HIS A 57 17.62 -2.09 14.48
CA HIS A 57 16.72 -2.05 13.32
C HIS A 57 17.23 -1.06 12.27
N ILE A 58 18.15 -1.52 11.41
CA ILE A 58 18.83 -0.75 10.36
C ILE A 58 18.48 -1.29 8.96
N GLY A 59 18.46 -0.41 7.96
CA GLY A 59 18.21 -0.80 6.56
C GLY A 59 16.86 -1.50 6.38
N ARG A 60 15.80 -0.94 6.97
CA ARG A 60 14.43 -1.47 6.87
C ARG A 60 13.51 -0.40 6.34
N ILE A 61 12.68 -0.76 5.37
CA ILE A 61 11.54 0.02 4.91
C ILE A 61 10.27 -0.73 5.30
N SER A 62 9.25 0.02 5.70
CA SER A 62 7.90 -0.49 5.87
C SER A 62 6.95 0.25 4.94
N ILE A 63 6.03 -0.51 4.36
CA ILE A 63 4.98 -0.06 3.47
C ILE A 63 3.69 -0.66 4.01
N GLU A 64 2.81 0.20 4.53
CA GLU A 64 1.66 -0.23 5.32
C GLU A 64 0.38 0.39 4.76
N GLU A 65 -0.59 -0.45 4.41
CA GLU A 65 -1.88 0.01 3.93
C GLU A 65 -2.80 0.33 5.11
N VAL A 66 -3.36 1.54 5.14
CA VAL A 66 -4.04 2.06 6.33
C VAL A 66 -5.32 2.82 6.01
N CYS A 67 -6.28 2.69 6.92
CA CYS A 67 -7.31 3.68 7.22
C CYS A 67 -7.01 4.21 8.63
N SER A 68 -6.20 5.26 8.71
CA SER A 68 -5.62 5.70 9.99
C SER A 68 -5.17 7.17 9.98
N SER A 69 -5.15 7.77 11.17
CA SER A 69 -4.39 9.00 11.45
C SER A 69 -3.02 8.62 12.00
N PHE A 70 -1.95 8.91 11.25
CA PHE A 70 -0.64 8.28 11.47
C PHE A 70 0.21 8.83 12.63
N CYS A 71 -0.03 10.05 13.10
CA CYS A 71 0.89 10.74 14.04
C CYS A 71 0.26 11.14 15.38
N HIS A 72 -1.04 10.96 15.54
CA HIS A 72 -1.75 11.42 16.74
C HIS A 72 -2.05 10.26 17.69
N GLY A 73 -2.24 10.59 18.97
CA GLY A 73 -2.75 9.64 19.96
C GLY A 73 -4.22 9.29 19.69
N VAL A 74 -4.67 8.16 20.24
CA VAL A 74 -6.01 7.56 19.99
C VAL A 74 -7.16 8.57 20.08
N GLU A 75 -7.18 9.41 21.13
CA GLU A 75 -8.22 10.42 21.35
C GLU A 75 -8.35 11.42 20.19
N ARG A 76 -7.22 11.81 19.60
CA ARG A 76 -7.20 12.76 18.48
C ARG A 76 -7.41 12.05 17.15
N SER A 77 -6.86 10.85 16.97
CA SER A 77 -7.05 10.04 15.77
C SER A 77 -8.51 9.68 15.52
N ARG A 78 -9.31 9.51 16.58
CA ARG A 78 -10.75 9.20 16.48
C ARG A 78 -11.64 10.33 15.95
N ARG A 79 -11.11 11.56 15.84
CA ARG A 79 -11.89 12.73 15.41
C ARG A 79 -11.93 12.93 13.90
N ASP A 80 -11.29 12.03 13.15
CA ASP A 80 -11.24 12.00 11.70
C ASP A 80 -10.93 13.36 11.06
N HIS A 81 -9.78 13.93 11.41
CA HIS A 81 -9.45 15.31 11.02
C HIS A 81 -9.30 15.53 9.50
N LEU A 82 -9.16 14.46 8.72
CA LEU A 82 -9.01 14.55 7.26
C LEU A 82 -10.32 14.31 6.50
N THR A 83 -11.46 14.11 7.18
CA THR A 83 -12.77 13.98 6.51
C THR A 83 -13.13 15.23 5.70
N VAL A 84 -12.68 16.42 6.13
CA VAL A 84 -12.89 17.67 5.39
C VAL A 84 -12.30 17.62 3.99
N ASP A 85 -11.21 16.85 3.82
CA ASP A 85 -10.55 16.61 2.54
C ASP A 85 -11.08 15.34 1.84
N GLY A 86 -12.15 14.72 2.37
CA GLY A 86 -12.73 13.49 1.84
C GLY A 86 -11.91 12.23 2.12
N ILE A 87 -10.98 12.28 3.08
CA ILE A 87 -10.06 11.17 3.38
C ILE A 87 -10.45 10.52 4.71
N PRO A 88 -11.06 9.32 4.69
CA PRO A 88 -11.41 8.64 5.93
C PRO A 88 -10.16 8.14 6.66
N THR A 89 -10.07 8.45 7.94
CA THR A 89 -9.00 7.94 8.84
C THR A 89 -9.54 7.05 9.96
N ILE A 90 -10.86 6.81 9.95
CA ILE A 90 -11.56 5.88 10.83
C ILE A 90 -12.55 5.05 10.02
N ARG A 91 -12.91 3.87 10.54
CA ARG A 91 -14.03 3.06 10.06
C ARG A 91 -15.06 2.88 11.17
N HIS A 92 -16.32 3.00 10.79
CA HIS A 92 -17.44 2.61 11.63
C HIS A 92 -17.75 1.13 11.41
N PHE A 93 -17.98 0.39 12.50
CA PHE A 93 -18.38 -1.01 12.47
C PHE A 93 -19.75 -1.14 13.10
N SER A 94 -20.59 -2.00 12.54
CA SER A 94 -21.88 -2.36 13.11
C SER A 94 -21.91 -3.85 13.48
N ARG A 95 -22.79 -4.23 14.41
CA ARG A 95 -22.90 -5.62 14.89
C ARG A 95 -23.36 -6.58 13.79
N ASP A 96 -24.23 -6.10 12.90
CA ASP A 96 -24.92 -6.91 11.90
C ASP A 96 -24.14 -6.99 10.57
N GLU A 97 -22.95 -6.39 10.52
CA GLU A 97 -22.09 -6.33 9.35
C GLU A 97 -20.84 -7.21 9.52
N ILE A 98 -20.57 -8.03 8.51
CA ILE A 98 -19.27 -8.69 8.36
C ILE A 98 -18.39 -7.80 7.51
N VAL A 99 -17.37 -7.22 8.12
CA VAL A 99 -16.36 -6.43 7.40
C VAL A 99 -15.26 -7.35 6.89
N SER A 100 -14.97 -7.26 5.59
CA SER A 100 -13.90 -8.01 4.92
C SER A 100 -12.92 -7.04 4.27
N LEU A 101 -11.75 -6.88 4.88
CA LEU A 101 -10.67 -6.04 4.34
C LEU A 101 -9.71 -6.92 3.53
N ARG A 102 -9.71 -6.75 2.20
CA ARG A 102 -8.96 -7.62 1.29
C ARG A 102 -7.73 -6.91 0.76
N MET A 103 -6.61 -7.62 0.79
CA MET A 103 -5.35 -7.17 0.25
C MET A 103 -4.62 -8.36 -0.37
N ILE A 104 -3.90 -8.10 -1.45
CA ILE A 104 -2.97 -9.07 -2.03
C ILE A 104 -1.56 -8.53 -1.83
N HIS A 105 -0.64 -9.42 -1.45
CA HIS A 105 0.79 -9.20 -1.59
C HIS A 105 1.34 -10.23 -2.56
N SER A 106 2.21 -9.79 -3.46
CA SER A 106 2.86 -10.68 -4.41
C SER A 106 4.30 -10.26 -4.67
N VAL A 107 5.08 -11.20 -5.17
CA VAL A 107 6.47 -11.00 -5.58
C VAL A 107 6.64 -11.53 -7.00
N ALA A 108 7.35 -10.78 -7.83
CA ALA A 108 7.69 -11.19 -9.19
C ALA A 108 9.17 -10.88 -9.48
N LEU A 109 9.75 -11.62 -10.42
CA LEU A 109 11.03 -11.26 -11.02
C LEU A 109 10.83 -10.07 -11.95
N VAL A 110 11.80 -9.16 -11.96
CA VAL A 110 11.87 -8.07 -12.93
C VAL A 110 13.15 -8.18 -13.74
N PRO A 111 13.15 -7.74 -15.01
CA PRO A 111 14.38 -7.60 -15.79
C PRO A 111 15.40 -6.69 -15.10
N ASP A 112 16.68 -6.82 -15.47
CA ASP A 112 17.71 -5.85 -15.09
C ASP A 112 17.28 -4.43 -15.48
N ASP A 113 17.68 -3.42 -14.72
CA ASP A 113 17.32 -2.02 -14.94
C ASP A 113 15.81 -1.76 -15.07
N PHE A 114 14.96 -2.50 -14.36
CA PHE A 114 13.51 -2.27 -14.37
C PHE A 114 13.11 -0.90 -13.79
N GLY A 115 13.90 -0.40 -12.83
CA GLY A 115 13.70 0.90 -12.20
C GLY A 115 12.45 0.96 -11.31
N ALA A 116 11.93 2.17 -11.05
CA ALA A 116 10.79 2.36 -10.17
C ALA A 116 9.48 1.99 -10.87
N VAL A 117 8.54 1.39 -10.13
CA VAL A 117 7.20 1.09 -10.67
C VAL A 117 6.42 2.39 -10.85
N ILE A 118 5.95 2.64 -12.07
CA ILE A 118 5.15 3.82 -12.41
C ILE A 118 3.68 3.47 -12.65
N ARG A 119 3.35 2.19 -12.85
CA ARG A 119 1.98 1.75 -13.13
C ARG A 119 1.79 0.27 -12.82
N ILE A 120 0.67 -0.05 -12.14
CA ILE A 120 0.11 -1.42 -12.05
C ILE A 120 -1.35 -1.34 -12.46
N ILE A 121 -1.70 -1.94 -13.59
CA ILE A 121 -3.05 -1.89 -14.17
C ILE A 121 -3.59 -3.30 -14.46
N PRO A 122 -4.92 -3.49 -14.49
CA PRO A 122 -5.52 -4.70 -15.02
C PRO A 122 -4.98 -5.02 -16.42
N HIS A 123 -4.61 -6.28 -16.65
CA HIS A 123 -4.33 -6.80 -17.99
C HIS A 123 -5.52 -7.65 -18.47
N ASP A 124 -5.90 -8.65 -17.66
CA ASP A 124 -7.06 -9.53 -17.81
C ASP A 124 -7.60 -9.90 -16.42
N GLU A 125 -8.65 -10.72 -16.30
CA GLU A 125 -9.26 -11.05 -14.98
C GLU A 125 -8.31 -11.72 -13.98
N GLY A 126 -7.26 -12.40 -14.46
CA GLY A 126 -6.27 -13.10 -13.63
C GLY A 126 -4.87 -12.51 -13.70
N PHE A 127 -4.69 -11.33 -14.30
CA PHE A 127 -3.35 -10.77 -14.55
C PHE A 127 -3.32 -9.25 -14.38
N VAL A 128 -2.18 -8.74 -13.93
CA VAL A 128 -1.86 -7.31 -13.97
C VAL A 128 -0.63 -7.07 -14.85
N ALA A 129 -0.63 -5.93 -15.53
CA ALA A 129 0.55 -5.41 -16.23
C ALA A 129 1.24 -4.38 -15.31
N ILE A 130 2.55 -4.54 -15.14
CA ILE A 130 3.38 -3.68 -14.29
C ILE A 130 4.44 -3.02 -15.14
N HIS A 131 4.52 -1.69 -15.09
CA HIS A 131 5.44 -0.88 -15.88
C HIS A 131 6.46 -0.19 -14.97
N GLY A 132 7.73 -0.35 -15.32
CA GLY A 132 8.84 0.42 -14.74
C GLY A 132 9.06 1.74 -15.46
N ASP A 133 9.79 2.65 -14.84
CA ASP A 133 10.20 3.93 -15.43
C ASP A 133 11.20 3.78 -16.59
N SER A 134 11.84 2.61 -16.73
CA SER A 134 12.75 2.29 -17.84
C SER A 134 12.07 1.80 -19.11
N ALA A 135 10.75 2.02 -19.25
CA ALA A 135 9.89 1.52 -20.33
C ALA A 135 9.77 -0.01 -20.43
N LYS A 136 10.35 -0.75 -19.47
CA LYS A 136 10.17 -2.20 -19.33
C LYS A 136 8.84 -2.51 -18.65
N SER A 137 8.29 -3.68 -18.95
CA SER A 137 7.06 -4.16 -18.32
C SER A 137 7.06 -5.66 -18.12
N ILE A 138 6.28 -6.12 -17.15
CA ILE A 138 6.03 -7.53 -16.88
C ILE A 138 4.53 -7.78 -16.72
N ILE A 139 4.10 -9.01 -16.95
CA ILE A 139 2.73 -9.47 -16.69
C ILE A 139 2.79 -10.48 -15.55
N VAL A 140 2.00 -10.27 -14.51
CA VAL A 140 2.02 -11.10 -13.30
C VAL A 140 0.65 -11.76 -13.10
N PRO A 141 0.59 -13.09 -12.91
CA PRO A 141 -0.67 -13.76 -12.56
C PRO A 141 -1.11 -13.34 -11.16
N VAL A 142 -2.24 -12.65 -11.10
CA VAL A 142 -2.88 -12.22 -9.85
C VAL A 142 -4.36 -11.96 -10.11
N ASN A 143 -5.22 -12.57 -9.30
CA ASN A 143 -6.66 -12.29 -9.34
C ASN A 143 -6.95 -10.95 -8.65
N TRP A 144 -6.68 -9.84 -9.35
CA TRP A 144 -6.85 -8.50 -8.79
C TRP A 144 -8.31 -8.18 -8.42
N LYS A 145 -9.30 -8.89 -8.98
CA LYS A 145 -10.70 -8.76 -8.58
C LYS A 145 -10.98 -9.25 -7.15
N TYR A 146 -10.03 -9.90 -6.49
CA TYR A 146 -10.17 -10.25 -5.09
C TYR A 146 -10.16 -9.03 -4.16
N VAL A 147 -9.53 -7.92 -4.57
CA VAL A 147 -9.40 -6.71 -3.74
C VAL A 147 -10.41 -5.62 -4.10
N ILE A 148 -11.36 -5.91 -4.98
CA ILE A 148 -12.47 -5.00 -5.31
C ILE A 148 -13.77 -5.47 -4.66
#